data_AF-M7RXP3-F1
#
_entry.id   AF-M7RXP3-F1
#
_cell.length_a   1.000
_cell.length_b   1.000
_cell.length_c   1.000
_cell.angle_alpha   90.00
_cell.angle_beta   90.00
_cell.angle_gamma   90.00
#
_symmetry.space_group_name_H-M   'P 1'
#
loop_
_entity.id
_entity.type
_entity.pdbx_description
1 polymer ?
#
loop_
_entity_poly.entity_id
_entity_poly.type
_entity_poly.pdbx_seq_one_letter_code
_entity_poly.pdbx_strand_id
1 'polypeptide(L)'
;MPNNALLQIKQDTLSLIDDLKVTCTSFGLGNDGNEYKIITQCFLYKFLCDKFEFFFETRFPNKTIRDYKDFNEEEKEDFFLTLSDKKLPKLAYDELLSYLFEKHFNDNDLHLKLDAIFNRISSNNAELFNTKSTDKTTIALFESVSQYINEESKRANFTRALLDKLKNFNFKQAFLNLQNQQGYDFFAPIFEYLLKDYNNAGGGKYAEYYTPLSIASIISKLLVIKPTQSVKIYDPSKEVILIDASKLGEEYTENKNKKTHLRASDMDLILETFQNKAPKSDFCALVSFDEITEKNYSLNPGQYFTIEDTSETISQAEFENLMQQYSSELASLFDESQNLQQEILETLKGVRFE
;
A
#
# COMPACT_ATOMS: atom_id res chain seq x y z
N MET A 1 -33.18 -1.07 -4.25
CA MET A 1 -32.45 -1.83 -5.29
C MET A 1 -31.17 -1.18 -5.88
N PRO A 2 -30.51 -0.17 -5.27
CA PRO A 2 -29.15 0.23 -5.69
C PRO A 2 -27.99 -0.67 -5.22
N ASN A 3 -28.15 -1.39 -4.11
CA ASN A 3 -27.03 -2.11 -3.46
C ASN A 3 -26.46 -3.31 -4.24
N ASN A 4 -27.18 -3.89 -5.19
CA ASN A 4 -26.75 -5.13 -5.84
C ASN A 4 -25.69 -4.88 -6.93
N ALA A 5 -25.84 -3.82 -7.74
CA ALA A 5 -24.87 -3.49 -8.78
C ALA A 5 -23.51 -3.07 -8.20
N LEU A 6 -23.53 -2.36 -7.06
CA LEU A 6 -22.32 -1.94 -6.36
C LEU A 6 -21.59 -3.12 -5.70
N LEU A 7 -22.35 -4.07 -5.14
CA LEU A 7 -21.79 -5.30 -4.59
C LEU A 7 -21.19 -6.17 -5.71
N GLN A 8 -21.88 -6.25 -6.85
CA GLN A 8 -21.41 -7.01 -8.01
C GLN A 8 -20.10 -6.44 -8.56
N ILE A 9 -20.04 -5.13 -8.85
CA ILE A 9 -18.81 -4.52 -9.39
C ILE A 9 -17.64 -4.65 -8.39
N LYS A 10 -17.92 -4.59 -7.09
CA LYS A 10 -16.91 -4.89 -6.06
C LYS A 10 -16.41 -6.33 -6.20
N GLN A 11 -17.29 -7.32 -6.24
CA GLN A 11 -16.93 -8.73 -6.38
C GLN A 11 -16.16 -9.00 -7.68
N ASP A 12 -16.62 -8.44 -8.80
CA ASP A 12 -15.95 -8.56 -10.10
C ASP A 12 -14.54 -7.96 -10.03
N THR A 13 -14.37 -6.85 -9.30
CA THR A 13 -13.06 -6.22 -9.12
C THR A 13 -12.12 -7.06 -8.27
N LEU A 14 -12.62 -7.66 -7.18
CA LEU A 14 -11.83 -8.59 -6.38
C LEU A 14 -11.41 -9.82 -7.19
N SER A 15 -12.34 -10.37 -7.99
CA SER A 15 -12.06 -11.47 -8.90
C SER A 15 -11.00 -11.11 -9.94
N LEU A 16 -11.03 -9.89 -10.50
CA LEU A 16 -10.00 -9.42 -11.42
C LEU A 16 -8.62 -9.40 -10.74
N ILE A 17 -8.54 -8.92 -9.50
CA ILE A 17 -7.29 -8.88 -8.74
C ILE A 17 -6.75 -10.29 -8.51
N ASP A 18 -7.62 -11.23 -8.11
CA ASP A 18 -7.24 -12.63 -7.90
C ASP A 18 -6.75 -13.29 -9.20
N ASP A 19 -7.42 -13.02 -10.32
CA ASP A 19 -7.02 -13.48 -11.65
C ASP A 19 -5.62 -12.95 -12.04
N LEU A 20 -5.31 -11.70 -11.70
CA LEU A 20 -3.98 -11.11 -11.91
C LEU A 20 -2.92 -11.75 -10.99
N LYS A 21 -3.25 -12.03 -9.72
CA LYS A 21 -2.37 -12.75 -8.78
C LYS A 21 -2.06 -14.17 -9.27
N VAL A 22 -3.08 -14.91 -9.70
CA VAL A 22 -2.93 -16.25 -10.29
C VAL A 22 -2.02 -16.19 -11.51
N THR A 23 -2.20 -15.17 -12.37
CA THR A 23 -1.33 -14.95 -13.52
C THR A 23 0.12 -14.72 -13.10
N CYS A 24 0.38 -13.79 -12.16
CA CYS A 24 1.73 -13.53 -11.65
C CYS A 24 2.38 -14.78 -11.04
N THR A 25 1.63 -15.53 -10.22
CA THR A 25 2.08 -16.79 -9.61
C THR A 25 2.50 -17.81 -10.68
N SER A 26 1.71 -17.99 -11.74
CA SER A 26 2.02 -18.93 -12.83
C SER A 26 3.29 -18.58 -13.63
N PHE A 27 3.76 -17.33 -13.53
CA PHE A 27 4.99 -16.85 -14.16
C PHE A 27 6.14 -16.67 -13.15
N GLY A 28 6.00 -17.23 -11.94
CA GLY A 28 7.08 -17.27 -10.93
C GLY A 28 7.18 -16.03 -10.05
N LEU A 29 6.16 -15.17 -10.03
CA LEU A 29 6.11 -13.95 -9.21
C LEU A 29 5.20 -14.08 -7.97
N GLY A 30 4.76 -15.29 -7.61
CA GLY A 30 3.83 -15.45 -6.49
C GLY A 30 4.46 -15.01 -5.17
N ASN A 31 3.79 -14.08 -4.46
CA ASN A 31 4.27 -13.47 -3.22
C ASN A 31 5.57 -12.65 -3.35
N ASP A 32 5.97 -12.27 -4.55
CA ASP A 32 7.12 -11.39 -4.80
C ASP A 32 6.71 -9.92 -4.67
N GLY A 33 7.61 -9.06 -4.17
CA GLY A 33 7.32 -7.62 -4.05
C GLY A 33 6.99 -6.94 -5.40
N ASN A 34 7.48 -7.48 -6.51
CA ASN A 34 7.17 -6.98 -7.85
C ASN A 34 5.77 -7.39 -8.33
N GLU A 35 5.17 -8.44 -7.76
CA GLU A 35 3.78 -8.82 -8.03
C GLU A 35 2.83 -7.65 -7.74
N TYR A 36 2.99 -7.03 -6.57
CA TYR A 36 2.20 -5.87 -6.16
C TYR A 36 2.31 -4.73 -7.18
N LYS A 37 3.54 -4.45 -7.64
CA LYS A 37 3.79 -3.38 -8.61
C LYS A 37 3.11 -3.66 -9.94
N ILE A 38 3.16 -4.90 -10.42
CA ILE A 38 2.50 -5.30 -11.68
C ILE A 38 0.99 -5.18 -11.55
N ILE A 39 0.40 -5.76 -10.51
CA ILE A 39 -1.05 -5.79 -10.33
C ILE A 39 -1.60 -4.37 -10.19
N THR A 40 -0.96 -3.53 -9.37
CA THR A 40 -1.38 -2.15 -9.15
C THR A 40 -1.34 -1.34 -10.44
N GLN A 41 -0.27 -1.48 -11.24
CA GLN A 41 -0.15 -0.77 -12.51
C GLN A 41 -1.14 -1.29 -13.56
N CYS A 42 -1.33 -2.61 -13.71
CA CYS A 42 -2.33 -3.16 -14.63
C CYS A 42 -3.76 -2.74 -14.26
N PHE A 43 -4.09 -2.80 -12.98
CA PHE A 43 -5.38 -2.34 -12.45
C PHE A 43 -5.60 -0.86 -12.75
N LEU A 44 -4.60 -0.02 -12.44
CA LEU A 44 -4.69 1.42 -12.63
C LEU A 44 -4.79 1.79 -14.11
N TYR A 45 -4.00 1.13 -14.98
CA TYR A 45 -4.10 1.30 -16.42
C TYR A 45 -5.51 0.99 -16.93
N LYS A 46 -6.09 -0.15 -16.51
CA LYS A 46 -7.48 -0.50 -16.84
C LYS A 46 -8.46 0.56 -16.38
N PHE A 47 -8.32 0.99 -15.13
CA PHE A 47 -9.18 1.98 -14.52
C PHE A 47 -9.15 3.31 -15.26
N LEU A 48 -7.96 3.81 -15.59
CA LEU A 48 -7.77 5.08 -16.29
C LEU A 48 -8.29 5.02 -17.72
N CYS A 49 -8.03 3.94 -18.46
CA CYS A 49 -8.60 3.74 -19.79
C CYS A 49 -10.13 3.72 -19.76
N ASP A 50 -10.75 2.92 -18.88
CA ASP A 50 -12.21 2.85 -18.79
C ASP A 50 -12.84 4.19 -18.40
N LYS A 51 -12.18 4.91 -17.50
CA LYS A 51 -12.65 6.22 -17.05
C LYS A 51 -12.58 7.23 -18.20
N PHE A 52 -11.48 7.22 -18.96
CA PHE A 52 -11.31 8.04 -20.15
C PHE A 52 -12.39 7.73 -21.19
N GLU A 53 -12.59 6.45 -21.50
CA GLU A 53 -13.63 5.98 -22.41
C GLU A 53 -15.03 6.41 -21.97
N PHE A 54 -15.33 6.24 -20.68
CA PHE A 54 -16.61 6.64 -20.10
C PHE A 54 -16.88 8.14 -20.25
N PHE A 55 -15.91 9.00 -19.92
CA PHE A 55 -16.08 10.44 -20.06
C PHE A 55 -16.19 10.88 -21.52
N PHE A 56 -15.40 10.27 -22.40
CA PHE A 56 -15.47 10.55 -23.84
C PHE A 56 -16.86 10.21 -24.40
N GLU A 57 -17.37 9.01 -24.15
CA GLU A 57 -18.70 8.59 -24.62
C GLU A 57 -19.84 9.39 -23.97
N THR A 58 -19.65 9.85 -22.74
CA THR A 58 -20.62 10.73 -22.07
C THR A 58 -20.67 12.11 -22.73
N ARG A 59 -19.51 12.67 -23.12
CA ARG A 59 -19.40 13.97 -23.78
C ARG A 59 -19.86 13.93 -25.23
N PHE A 60 -19.64 12.80 -25.90
CA PHE A 60 -19.99 12.58 -27.31
C PHE A 60 -20.89 11.33 -27.47
N PRO A 61 -22.20 11.41 -27.15
CA PRO A 61 -23.09 10.25 -27.10
C PRO A 61 -23.27 9.47 -28.42
N ASN A 62 -22.94 10.09 -29.56
CA ASN A 62 -23.02 9.47 -30.89
C ASN A 62 -21.65 8.96 -31.39
N LYS A 63 -20.62 8.99 -30.54
CA LYS A 63 -19.27 8.52 -30.82
C LYS A 63 -18.88 7.43 -29.83
N THR A 64 -17.99 6.57 -30.27
CA THR A 64 -17.30 5.58 -29.44
C THR A 64 -15.86 6.03 -29.24
N ILE A 65 -15.15 5.44 -28.28
CA ILE A 65 -13.72 5.74 -28.11
C ILE A 65 -12.89 5.57 -29.39
N ARG A 66 -13.31 4.71 -30.34
CA ARG A 66 -12.61 4.53 -31.62
C ARG A 66 -12.59 5.78 -32.49
N ASP A 67 -13.56 6.67 -32.31
CA ASP A 67 -13.65 7.93 -33.04
C ASP A 67 -12.66 8.98 -32.48
N TYR A 68 -12.11 8.76 -31.28
CA TYR A 68 -11.12 9.67 -30.67
C TYR A 68 -9.84 9.78 -31.50
N LYS A 69 -9.48 8.75 -32.27
CA LYS A 69 -8.31 8.76 -33.17
C LYS A 69 -8.39 9.85 -34.24
N ASP A 70 -9.60 10.25 -34.61
CA ASP A 70 -9.87 11.19 -35.70
C ASP A 70 -10.06 12.62 -35.18
N PHE A 71 -9.96 12.84 -33.86
CA PHE A 71 -10.07 14.17 -33.26
C PHE A 71 -8.80 14.98 -33.54
N ASN A 72 -8.98 16.23 -33.95
CA ASN A 72 -7.90 17.20 -34.03
C ASN A 72 -7.55 17.78 -32.65
N GLU A 73 -6.48 18.58 -32.56
CA GLU A 73 -6.01 19.11 -31.28
C GLU A 73 -7.01 20.05 -30.60
N GLU A 74 -7.77 20.84 -31.36
CA GLU A 74 -8.80 21.74 -30.81
C GLU A 74 -9.97 20.94 -30.20
N GLU A 75 -10.41 19.87 -30.88
CA GLU A 75 -11.45 18.97 -30.36
C GLU A 75 -10.99 18.24 -29.09
N LYS A 76 -9.72 17.84 -29.03
CA LYS A 76 -9.13 17.24 -27.82
C LYS A 76 -9.06 18.24 -26.68
N GLU A 77 -8.61 19.46 -26.95
CA GLU A 77 -8.56 20.51 -25.93
C GLU A 77 -9.95 20.85 -25.38
N ASP A 78 -10.97 20.98 -26.24
CA ASP A 78 -12.36 21.17 -25.79
C ASP A 78 -12.82 20.02 -24.91
N PHE A 79 -12.54 18.77 -25.31
CA PHE A 79 -12.85 17.61 -24.48
C PHE A 79 -12.22 17.74 -23.09
N PHE A 80 -10.92 18.03 -22.99
CA PHE A 80 -10.22 18.14 -21.71
C PHE A 80 -10.68 19.34 -20.85
N LEU A 81 -11.03 20.47 -21.48
CA LEU A 81 -11.54 21.65 -20.77
C LEU A 81 -12.91 21.42 -20.13
N THR A 82 -13.72 20.55 -20.75
CA THR A 82 -15.07 20.23 -20.26
C THR A 82 -15.10 19.15 -19.17
N LEU A 83 -13.97 18.50 -18.88
CA LEU A 83 -13.89 17.47 -17.85
C LEU A 83 -14.09 18.07 -16.45
N SER A 84 -15.07 17.54 -15.73
CA SER A 84 -15.29 17.85 -14.31
C SER A 84 -14.11 17.38 -13.44
N ASP A 85 -13.45 16.30 -13.86
CA ASP A 85 -12.29 15.73 -13.18
C ASP A 85 -10.99 16.14 -13.85
N LYS A 86 -10.37 17.20 -13.32
CA LYS A 86 -9.06 17.69 -13.80
C LYS A 86 -7.90 16.73 -13.54
N LYS A 87 -8.12 15.62 -12.83
CA LYS A 87 -7.11 14.58 -12.56
C LYS A 87 -7.18 13.41 -13.55
N LEU A 88 -8.08 13.44 -14.54
CA LEU A 88 -8.04 12.46 -15.62
C LEU A 88 -6.78 12.66 -16.47
N PRO A 89 -5.99 11.60 -16.75
CA PRO A 89 -4.83 11.73 -17.62
C PRO A 89 -5.24 12.06 -19.05
N LYS A 90 -4.37 12.82 -19.72
CA LYS A 90 -4.40 13.03 -21.16
C LYS A 90 -3.80 11.80 -21.84
N LEU A 91 -4.66 10.91 -22.30
CA LEU A 91 -4.27 9.70 -23.03
C LEU A 91 -4.37 9.94 -24.54
N ALA A 92 -3.36 9.49 -25.28
CA ALA A 92 -3.44 9.36 -26.73
C ALA A 92 -4.24 8.09 -27.12
N TYR A 93 -4.79 8.06 -28.33
CA TYR A 93 -5.59 6.91 -28.77
C TYR A 93 -4.79 5.60 -28.78
N ASP A 94 -3.51 5.65 -29.14
CA ASP A 94 -2.62 4.49 -29.18
C ASP A 94 -2.12 4.05 -27.79
N GLU A 95 -2.47 4.79 -26.74
CA GLU A 95 -2.21 4.46 -25.33
C GLU A 95 -3.42 3.80 -24.66
N LEU A 96 -4.53 3.62 -25.38
CA LEU A 96 -5.73 3.00 -24.84
C LEU A 96 -5.68 1.48 -24.97
N LEU A 97 -6.30 0.79 -23.99
CA LEU A 97 -6.46 -0.66 -24.05
C LEU A 97 -7.21 -1.13 -25.30
N SER A 98 -8.23 -0.40 -25.74
CA SER A 98 -8.98 -0.70 -26.96
C SER A 98 -8.06 -0.75 -28.20
N TYR A 99 -7.11 0.18 -28.32
CA TYR A 99 -6.11 0.16 -29.39
C TYR A 99 -5.13 -1.00 -29.24
N LEU A 100 -4.60 -1.20 -28.03
CA LEU A 100 -3.65 -2.29 -27.74
C LEU A 100 -4.25 -3.67 -28.06
N PHE A 101 -5.51 -3.89 -27.68
CA PHE A 101 -6.25 -5.12 -27.96
C PHE A 101 -6.50 -5.34 -29.46
N GLU A 102 -6.80 -4.28 -30.21
CA GLU A 102 -7.10 -4.37 -31.63
C GLU A 102 -5.85 -4.58 -32.48
N LYS A 103 -4.76 -3.85 -32.18
CA LYS A 103 -3.58 -3.77 -33.04
C LYS A 103 -2.43 -4.67 -32.63
N HIS A 104 -2.27 -4.94 -31.35
CA HIS A 104 -1.00 -5.42 -30.82
C HIS A 104 -1.09 -6.67 -29.94
N PHE A 105 -2.29 -7.12 -29.56
CA PHE A 105 -2.48 -8.23 -28.61
C PHE A 105 -1.76 -9.54 -29.00
N ASN A 106 -1.59 -9.78 -30.30
CA ASN A 106 -0.94 -10.99 -30.82
C ASN A 106 0.53 -10.78 -31.17
N ASP A 107 1.09 -9.58 -30.97
CA ASP A 107 2.46 -9.27 -31.33
C ASP A 107 3.45 -9.98 -30.39
N ASN A 108 4.59 -10.38 -30.94
CA ASN A 108 5.67 -11.03 -30.18
C ASN A 108 6.40 -10.04 -29.26
N ASP A 109 6.35 -8.75 -29.56
CA ASP A 109 6.93 -7.66 -28.77
C ASP A 109 5.88 -6.91 -27.93
N LEU A 110 4.70 -7.50 -27.70
CA LEU A 110 3.59 -6.89 -26.93
C LEU A 110 4.04 -6.30 -25.58
N HIS A 111 4.97 -6.96 -24.91
CA HIS A 111 5.54 -6.51 -23.64
C HIS A 111 6.30 -5.18 -23.76
N LEU A 112 7.08 -4.98 -24.84
CA LEU A 112 7.77 -3.73 -25.11
C LEU A 112 6.78 -2.61 -25.45
N LYS A 113 5.67 -2.94 -26.12
CA LYS A 113 4.62 -1.97 -26.44
C LYS A 113 3.89 -1.50 -25.18
N LEU A 114 3.56 -2.42 -24.27
CA LEU A 114 2.95 -2.07 -22.98
C LEU A 114 3.90 -1.20 -22.15
N ASP A 115 5.17 -1.58 -22.04
CA ASP A 115 6.18 -0.80 -21.32
C ASP A 115 6.34 0.60 -21.93
N ALA A 116 6.35 0.71 -23.27
CA ALA A 116 6.40 2.01 -23.93
C ALA A 116 5.16 2.87 -23.61
N ILE A 117 3.96 2.30 -23.63
CA ILE A 117 2.73 3.01 -23.25
C ILE A 117 2.82 3.50 -21.80
N PHE A 118 3.25 2.65 -20.87
CA PHE A 118 3.38 3.00 -19.45
C PHE A 118 4.33 4.18 -19.24
N ASN A 119 5.50 4.14 -19.88
CA ASN A 119 6.47 5.22 -19.81
C ASN A 119 5.93 6.54 -20.40
N ARG A 120 5.21 6.48 -21.54
CA ARG A 120 4.60 7.67 -22.15
C ARG A 120 3.48 8.26 -21.31
N ILE A 121 2.60 7.43 -20.74
CA ILE A 121 1.56 7.90 -19.82
C ILE A 121 2.20 8.63 -18.64
N SER A 122 3.26 8.07 -18.04
CA SER A 122 3.95 8.70 -16.92
C SER A 122 4.65 10.00 -17.30
N SER A 123 5.25 10.09 -18.50
CA SER A 123 5.92 11.32 -18.94
C SER A 123 4.92 12.42 -19.31
N ASN A 124 3.87 12.08 -20.05
CA ASN A 124 2.90 13.03 -20.57
C ASN A 124 1.98 13.58 -19.47
N ASN A 125 1.86 12.85 -18.37
CA ASN A 125 1.02 13.20 -17.22
C ASN A 125 1.84 13.42 -15.95
N ALA A 126 3.10 13.84 -16.08
CA ALA A 126 4.01 14.03 -14.96
C ALA A 126 3.44 14.96 -13.88
N GLU A 127 2.75 16.04 -14.25
CA GLU A 127 2.14 16.95 -13.26
C GLU A 127 1.04 16.30 -12.42
N LEU A 128 0.37 15.26 -12.95
CA LEU A 128 -0.69 14.53 -12.26
C LEU A 128 -0.15 13.38 -11.42
N PHE A 129 0.90 12.72 -11.92
CA PHE A 129 1.30 11.39 -11.46
C PHE A 129 2.68 11.32 -10.83
N ASN A 130 3.53 12.30 -11.07
CA ASN A 130 4.87 12.28 -10.54
C ASN A 130 4.94 13.01 -9.21
N THR A 131 5.45 12.31 -8.20
CA THR A 131 5.81 12.90 -6.92
C THR A 131 7.33 12.96 -6.81
N LYS A 132 7.84 13.91 -6.01
CA LYS A 132 9.27 13.98 -5.72
C LYS A 132 9.53 13.28 -4.40
N SER A 133 10.46 12.33 -4.40
CA SER A 133 11.04 11.80 -3.17
C SER A 133 11.81 12.89 -2.42
N THR A 134 12.15 12.62 -1.15
CA THR A 134 13.02 13.46 -0.31
C THR A 134 14.34 13.81 -1.01
N ASP A 135 14.88 12.86 -1.77
CA ASP A 135 16.13 13.04 -2.56
C ASP A 135 15.92 13.73 -3.91
N LYS A 136 14.74 14.33 -4.14
CA LYS A 136 14.31 14.97 -5.39
C LYS A 136 14.27 14.02 -6.60
N THR A 137 14.31 12.71 -6.38
CA THR A 137 14.05 11.72 -7.42
C THR A 137 12.57 11.69 -7.76
N THR A 138 12.25 11.62 -9.04
CA THR A 138 10.86 11.52 -9.50
C THR A 138 10.39 10.09 -9.33
N ILE A 139 9.31 9.89 -8.57
CA ILE A 139 8.61 8.62 -8.46
C ILE A 139 7.50 8.63 -9.51
N ALA A 140 7.69 7.81 -10.55
CA ALA A 140 6.73 7.61 -11.62
C ALA A 140 5.60 6.67 -11.18
N LEU A 141 4.39 6.95 -11.64
CA LEU A 141 3.22 6.10 -11.35
C LEU A 141 3.22 4.81 -12.20
N PHE A 142 3.74 4.90 -13.41
CA PHE A 142 3.92 3.79 -14.32
C PHE A 142 5.41 3.61 -14.63
N GLU A 143 5.86 2.36 -14.57
CA GLU A 143 7.21 1.91 -14.93
C GLU A 143 7.10 0.67 -15.82
N SER A 144 8.17 0.30 -16.52
CA SER A 144 8.20 -0.93 -17.30
C SER A 144 7.91 -2.13 -16.38
N VAL A 145 6.95 -2.98 -16.75
CA VAL A 145 6.55 -4.15 -15.97
C VAL A 145 7.15 -5.44 -16.50
N SER A 146 7.54 -5.48 -17.78
CA SER A 146 8.12 -6.69 -18.38
C SER A 146 9.48 -7.07 -17.78
N GLN A 147 10.20 -6.10 -17.22
CA GLN A 147 11.50 -6.29 -16.58
C GLN A 147 11.47 -7.24 -15.37
N TYR A 148 10.31 -7.39 -14.72
CA TYR A 148 10.15 -8.30 -13.58
C TYR A 148 10.08 -9.77 -14.00
N ILE A 149 9.90 -10.05 -15.29
CA ILE A 149 10.02 -11.41 -15.83
C ILE A 149 11.46 -11.60 -16.31
N ASN A 150 12.19 -12.45 -15.59
CA ASN A 150 13.60 -12.75 -15.85
C ASN A 150 13.80 -13.39 -17.24
N GLU A 151 12.91 -14.31 -17.63
CA GLU A 151 12.98 -15.00 -18.92
C GLU A 151 12.35 -14.15 -20.02
N GLU A 152 13.18 -13.52 -20.87
CA GLU A 152 12.73 -12.65 -21.95
C GLU A 152 11.71 -13.32 -22.89
N SER A 153 11.91 -14.62 -23.18
CA SER A 153 11.00 -15.43 -23.99
C SER A 153 9.60 -15.57 -23.40
N LYS A 154 9.42 -15.39 -22.08
CA LYS A 154 8.13 -15.46 -21.40
C LYS A 154 7.40 -14.11 -21.33
N ARG A 155 8.10 -12.98 -21.53
CA ARG A 155 7.55 -11.62 -21.32
C ARG A 155 6.31 -11.33 -22.15
N ALA A 156 6.32 -11.69 -23.43
CA ALA A 156 5.18 -11.49 -24.32
C ALA A 156 3.96 -12.30 -23.89
N ASN A 157 4.16 -13.57 -23.52
CA ASN A 157 3.10 -14.46 -23.07
C ASN A 157 2.53 -14.03 -21.71
N PHE A 158 3.40 -13.59 -20.80
CA PHE A 158 3.01 -13.01 -19.52
C PHE A 158 2.13 -11.77 -19.72
N THR A 159 2.60 -10.83 -20.54
CA THR A 159 1.86 -9.59 -20.83
C THR A 159 0.50 -9.88 -21.43
N ARG A 160 0.44 -10.85 -22.36
CA ARG A 160 -0.83 -11.28 -22.96
C ARG A 160 -1.77 -11.87 -21.93
N ALA A 161 -1.27 -12.72 -21.03
CA ALA A 161 -2.08 -13.32 -19.97
C ALA A 161 -2.66 -12.23 -19.03
N LEU A 162 -1.87 -11.22 -18.64
CA LEU A 162 -2.36 -10.08 -17.85
C LEU A 162 -3.46 -9.31 -18.59
N LEU A 163 -3.19 -8.93 -19.84
CA LEU A 163 -4.12 -8.15 -20.65
C LEU A 163 -5.42 -8.91 -20.96
N ASP A 164 -5.37 -10.24 -21.08
CA ASP A 164 -6.56 -11.08 -21.27
C ASP A 164 -7.51 -10.99 -20.06
N LYS A 165 -6.98 -10.92 -18.83
CA LYS A 165 -7.78 -10.68 -17.62
C LYS A 165 -8.47 -9.32 -17.65
N LEU A 166 -7.79 -8.31 -18.16
CA LEU A 166 -8.36 -6.96 -18.28
C LEU A 166 -9.49 -6.89 -19.32
N LYS A 167 -9.46 -7.71 -20.37
CA LYS A 167 -10.36 -7.64 -21.52
C LYS A 167 -11.84 -7.83 -21.17
N ASN A 168 -12.13 -8.69 -20.20
CA ASN A 168 -13.50 -9.09 -19.86
C ASN A 168 -14.11 -8.31 -18.68
N PHE A 169 -13.44 -7.26 -18.23
CA PHE A 169 -13.85 -6.44 -17.09
C PHE A 169 -14.04 -4.98 -17.53
N ASN A 170 -14.94 -4.21 -16.89
CA ASN A 170 -15.06 -2.76 -17.13
C ASN A 170 -15.63 -2.00 -15.91
N PHE A 171 -15.03 -0.85 -15.57
CA PHE A 171 -15.45 0.01 -14.45
C PHE A 171 -16.67 0.93 -14.72
N LYS A 172 -17.30 0.88 -15.89
CA LYS A 172 -18.43 1.76 -16.29
C LYS A 172 -19.54 1.83 -15.25
N GLN A 173 -19.91 0.69 -14.66
CA GLN A 173 -20.92 0.65 -13.59
C GLN A 173 -20.44 1.35 -12.31
N ALA A 174 -19.15 1.25 -11.95
CA ALA A 174 -18.59 2.00 -10.83
C ALA A 174 -18.66 3.52 -11.07
N PHE A 175 -18.36 3.99 -12.30
CA PHE A 175 -18.43 5.42 -12.63
C PHE A 175 -19.85 5.99 -12.59
N LEU A 176 -20.83 5.24 -13.12
CA LEU A 176 -22.24 5.62 -13.03
C LEU A 176 -22.70 5.76 -11.58
N ASN A 177 -22.25 4.87 -10.70
CA ASN A 177 -22.58 4.92 -9.28
C ASN A 177 -21.96 6.13 -8.57
N LEU A 178 -20.70 6.48 -8.89
CA LEU A 178 -20.02 7.66 -8.36
C LEU A 178 -20.71 8.96 -8.78
N GLN A 179 -21.19 9.06 -10.03
CA GLN A 179 -21.96 10.22 -10.50
C GLN A 179 -23.29 10.38 -9.76
N ASN A 180 -23.92 9.27 -9.38
CA ASN A 180 -25.21 9.27 -8.68
C ASN A 180 -25.12 9.54 -7.17
N GLN A 181 -23.95 9.99 -6.67
CA GLN A 181 -23.72 10.37 -5.26
C GLN A 181 -24.14 9.31 -4.23
N GLN A 182 -24.11 8.03 -4.60
CA GLN A 182 -24.26 6.97 -3.62
C GLN A 182 -22.90 6.83 -2.94
N GLY A 183 -22.75 7.50 -1.78
CA GLY A 183 -21.52 7.73 -1.04
C GLY A 183 -20.81 6.48 -0.47
N TYR A 184 -20.62 5.47 -1.30
CA TYR A 184 -19.79 4.33 -1.03
C TYR A 184 -18.42 4.55 -1.67
N ASP A 185 -17.39 4.55 -0.84
CA ASP A 185 -16.01 4.52 -1.31
C ASP A 185 -15.73 3.13 -1.92
N PHE A 186 -15.81 3.06 -3.25
CA PHE A 186 -15.54 1.85 -4.02
C PHE A 186 -14.08 1.41 -3.91
N PHE A 187 -13.14 2.36 -3.77
CA PHE A 187 -11.71 2.10 -3.87
C PHE A 187 -11.10 1.63 -2.57
N ALA A 188 -11.54 2.16 -1.43
CA ALA A 188 -10.95 1.78 -0.15
C ALA A 188 -10.96 0.26 0.12
N PRO A 189 -12.07 -0.48 -0.09
CA PRO A 189 -12.07 -1.94 0.08
C PRO A 189 -11.21 -2.69 -0.94
N ILE A 190 -11.02 -2.13 -2.14
CA ILE A 190 -10.17 -2.72 -3.18
C ILE A 190 -8.70 -2.53 -2.80
N PHE A 191 -8.34 -1.34 -2.32
CA PHE A 191 -7.00 -1.03 -1.85
C PHE A 191 -6.62 -1.87 -0.63
N GLU A 192 -7.53 -2.02 0.33
CA GLU A 192 -7.37 -2.96 1.46
C GLU A 192 -7.12 -4.39 0.98
N TYR A 193 -7.88 -4.83 -0.01
CA TYR A 193 -7.73 -6.17 -0.56
C TYR A 193 -6.39 -6.38 -1.27
N LEU A 194 -5.91 -5.36 -1.99
CA LEU A 194 -4.57 -5.36 -2.58
C LEU A 194 -3.51 -5.46 -1.48
N LEU A 195 -3.60 -4.68 -0.41
CA LEU A 195 -2.60 -4.66 0.66
C LEU A 195 -2.57 -5.90 1.55
N LYS A 196 -3.72 -6.58 1.73
CA LYS A 196 -3.88 -7.65 2.73
C LYS A 196 -2.84 -8.77 2.61
N ASP A 197 -2.49 -9.17 1.39
CA ASP A 197 -1.63 -10.34 1.17
C ASP A 197 -0.13 -9.99 1.22
N TYR A 198 0.25 -8.75 0.90
CA TYR A 198 1.66 -8.32 0.91
C TYR A 198 2.21 -8.05 2.31
N ASN A 199 1.36 -8.03 3.34
CA ASN A 199 1.79 -7.97 4.74
C ASN A 199 2.26 -9.32 5.30
N ASN A 200 1.84 -10.43 4.70
CA ASN A 200 2.03 -11.76 5.30
C ASN A 200 3.23 -12.54 4.73
N ALA A 201 3.72 -12.19 3.53
CA ALA A 201 4.58 -13.08 2.76
C ALA A 201 6.02 -12.61 2.51
N GLY A 202 6.44 -11.43 2.96
CA GLY A 202 7.79 -10.97 2.64
C GLY A 202 8.26 -9.70 3.34
N GLY A 203 8.32 -9.70 4.67
CA GLY A 203 9.13 -8.76 5.48
C GLY A 203 8.98 -7.24 5.24
N GLY A 204 7.99 -6.81 4.44
CA GLY A 204 7.82 -5.43 4.01
C GLY A 204 6.81 -4.68 4.88
N LYS A 205 7.25 -3.55 5.43
CA LYS A 205 6.46 -2.59 6.22
C LYS A 205 5.39 -1.83 5.41
N TYR A 206 4.70 -2.44 4.45
CA TYR A 206 3.86 -1.68 3.50
C TYR A 206 2.51 -1.25 4.08
N ALA A 207 1.90 -1.99 5.01
CA ALA A 207 0.63 -1.60 5.64
C ALA A 207 0.74 -1.07 7.08
N GLU A 208 1.94 -0.82 7.61
CA GLU A 208 2.08 -0.10 8.89
C GLU A 208 1.54 1.35 8.82
N TYR A 209 1.30 1.86 7.60
CA TYR A 209 0.91 3.24 7.30
C TYR A 209 -0.50 3.40 6.71
N TYR A 210 -1.29 2.33 6.61
CA TYR A 210 -2.66 2.40 6.08
C TYR A 210 -3.69 2.40 7.21
N THR A 211 -4.56 3.42 7.26
CA THR A 211 -5.69 3.44 8.19
C THR A 211 -6.87 2.70 7.57
N PRO A 212 -7.34 1.57 8.14
CA PRO A 212 -8.48 0.82 7.62
C PRO A 212 -9.73 1.70 7.45
N LEU A 213 -10.53 1.41 6.43
CA LEU A 213 -11.77 2.13 6.12
C LEU A 213 -12.72 2.17 7.32
N SER A 214 -12.77 1.11 8.11
CA SER A 214 -13.56 1.06 9.35
C SER A 214 -13.14 2.14 10.34
N ILE A 215 -11.83 2.32 10.52
CA ILE A 215 -11.24 3.33 11.41
C ILE A 215 -11.41 4.73 10.82
N ALA A 216 -11.09 4.92 9.54
CA ALA A 216 -11.28 6.20 8.83
C ALA A 216 -12.75 6.66 8.86
N SER A 217 -13.70 5.72 8.72
CA SER A 217 -15.14 5.99 8.81
C SER A 217 -15.57 6.42 10.21
N ILE A 218 -14.99 5.83 11.26
CA ILE A 218 -15.26 6.23 12.64
C ILE A 218 -14.71 7.64 12.88
N ILE A 219 -13.45 7.89 12.50
CA ILE A 219 -12.82 9.23 12.62
C ILE A 219 -13.66 10.28 11.89
N SER A 220 -14.10 10.00 10.66
CA SER A 220 -14.95 10.90 9.87
C SER A 220 -16.29 11.22 10.57
N LYS A 221 -16.97 10.20 11.13
CA LYS A 221 -18.23 10.39 11.87
C LYS A 221 -18.04 11.18 13.18
N LEU A 222 -16.88 11.06 13.82
CA LEU A 222 -16.54 11.82 15.01
C LEU A 222 -16.22 13.28 14.69
N LEU A 223 -15.54 13.54 13.57
CA LEU A 223 -15.17 14.89 13.12
C LEU A 223 -16.38 15.67 12.56
N VAL A 224 -17.33 14.99 11.92
CA VAL A 224 -18.49 15.60 11.25
C VAL A 224 -19.78 15.24 11.99
N ILE A 225 -20.02 15.93 13.10
CA ILE A 225 -21.16 15.69 14.02
C ILE A 225 -22.50 16.21 13.43
N LYS A 226 -22.45 17.12 12.46
CA LYS A 226 -23.62 17.66 11.76
C LYS A 226 -23.38 17.69 10.25
N PRO A 227 -24.43 17.62 9.41
CA PRO A 227 -24.27 17.78 7.96
C PRO A 227 -23.59 19.10 7.63
N THR A 228 -22.40 19.04 7.04
CA THR A 228 -21.61 20.21 6.63
C THR A 228 -21.25 20.11 5.15
N GLN A 229 -21.35 21.22 4.43
CA GLN A 229 -20.88 21.34 3.04
C GLN A 229 -19.71 22.34 2.99
N SER A 230 -18.79 22.12 2.04
CA SER A 230 -17.67 23.03 1.76
C SER A 230 -16.74 23.32 2.93
N VAL A 231 -16.56 22.36 3.83
CA VAL A 231 -15.57 22.43 4.92
C VAL A 231 -14.19 21.98 4.42
N LYS A 232 -13.15 22.71 4.79
CA LYS A 232 -11.77 22.26 4.58
C LYS A 232 -11.43 21.26 5.67
N ILE A 233 -11.25 20.00 5.29
CA ILE A 233 -10.76 18.95 6.18
C ILE A 233 -9.23 19.07 6.18
N TYR A 234 -8.65 19.31 7.35
CA TYR A 234 -7.21 19.34 7.54
C TYR A 234 -6.78 18.03 8.18
N ASP A 235 -6.06 17.22 7.40
CA ASP A 235 -5.32 16.08 7.89
C ASP A 235 -3.87 16.55 8.15
N PRO A 236 -3.45 16.70 9.42
CA PRO A 236 -2.14 17.21 9.78
C PRO A 236 -1.07 16.12 9.58
N SER A 237 -0.86 15.63 8.37
CA SER A 237 0.25 14.71 8.05
C SER A 237 1.66 15.33 8.19
N LYS A 238 1.77 16.47 8.89
CA LYS A 238 3.05 17.01 9.38
C LYS A 238 3.43 16.48 10.77
N GLU A 239 2.46 16.09 11.60
CA GLU A 239 2.67 15.60 12.96
C GLU A 239 1.77 14.40 13.21
N VAL A 240 2.38 13.25 13.48
CA VAL A 240 1.72 11.98 13.78
C VAL A 240 1.51 11.90 15.28
N ILE A 241 0.26 11.65 15.70
CA ILE A 241 -0.02 11.28 17.09
C ILE A 241 0.02 9.77 17.23
N LEU A 242 0.93 9.27 18.07
CA LEU A 242 1.07 7.86 18.38
C LEU A 242 0.50 7.60 19.77
N ILE A 243 -0.50 6.73 19.87
CA ILE A 243 -1.13 6.33 21.14
C ILE A 243 -0.87 4.85 21.37
N ASP A 244 -0.26 4.50 22.50
CA ASP A 244 -0.09 3.10 22.92
C ASP A 244 -1.24 2.66 23.83
N ALA A 245 -2.19 1.95 23.23
CA ALA A 245 -3.31 1.35 23.96
C ALA A 245 -3.03 -0.11 24.38
N SER A 246 -1.80 -0.63 24.22
CA SER A 246 -1.47 -2.04 24.52
C SER A 246 -1.69 -2.43 25.98
N LYS A 247 -1.65 -1.44 26.89
CA LYS A 247 -1.88 -1.59 28.33
C LYS A 247 -3.36 -1.41 28.73
N LEU A 248 -4.25 -1.11 27.78
CA LEU A 248 -5.68 -0.86 28.01
C LEU A 248 -6.55 -2.09 27.71
N GLY A 249 -7.78 -2.07 28.22
CA GLY A 249 -8.77 -3.12 27.99
C GLY A 249 -8.81 -4.21 29.06
N GLU A 250 -9.71 -5.18 28.86
CA GLU A 250 -9.88 -6.37 29.70
C GLU A 250 -9.63 -7.63 28.87
N GLU A 251 -8.91 -8.60 29.45
CA GLU A 251 -8.69 -9.88 28.79
C GLU A 251 -9.96 -10.74 28.85
N TYR A 252 -10.29 -11.37 27.73
CA TYR A 252 -11.31 -12.40 27.63
C TYR A 252 -10.81 -13.56 26.77
N THR A 253 -11.38 -14.74 26.97
CA THR A 253 -11.03 -15.94 26.18
C THR A 253 -12.18 -16.31 25.26
N GLU A 254 -11.90 -16.38 23.96
CA GLU A 254 -12.85 -16.82 22.94
C GLU A 254 -12.18 -17.86 22.05
N ASN A 255 -12.79 -19.04 21.93
CA ASN A 255 -12.27 -20.14 21.11
C ASN A 255 -10.81 -20.51 21.39
N LYS A 256 -10.42 -20.59 22.69
CA LYS A 256 -9.06 -20.88 23.18
C LYS A 256 -8.00 -19.80 22.91
N ASN A 257 -8.37 -18.67 22.31
CA ASN A 257 -7.48 -17.52 22.13
C ASN A 257 -7.76 -16.46 23.19
N LYS A 258 -6.69 -15.93 23.82
CA LYS A 258 -6.78 -14.74 24.65
C LYS A 258 -6.91 -13.51 23.75
N LYS A 259 -7.89 -12.67 24.04
CA LYS A 259 -8.15 -11.41 23.35
C LYS A 259 -8.36 -10.31 24.38
N THR A 260 -8.13 -9.06 23.98
CA THR A 260 -8.37 -7.89 24.83
C THR A 260 -9.46 -7.04 24.19
N HIS A 261 -10.47 -6.64 24.97
CA HIS A 261 -11.46 -5.67 24.53
C HIS A 261 -11.33 -4.36 25.32
N LEU A 262 -11.46 -3.22 24.65
CA LEU A 262 -11.41 -1.92 25.31
C LEU A 262 -12.71 -1.68 26.08
N ARG A 263 -12.60 -1.17 27.31
CA ARG A 263 -13.75 -0.69 28.08
C ARG A 263 -14.22 0.65 27.52
N ALA A 264 -15.44 1.06 27.84
CA ALA A 264 -15.93 2.39 27.47
C ALA A 264 -15.01 3.51 27.98
N SER A 265 -14.49 3.39 29.21
CA SER A 265 -13.52 4.33 29.79
C SER A 265 -12.19 4.37 29.04
N ASP A 266 -11.75 3.23 28.51
CA ASP A 266 -10.50 3.15 27.74
C ASP A 266 -10.66 3.87 26.39
N MET A 267 -11.84 3.71 25.77
CA MET A 267 -12.20 4.40 24.53
C MET A 267 -12.30 5.91 24.77
N ASP A 268 -12.95 6.35 25.85
CA ASP A 268 -13.06 7.77 26.20
C ASP A 268 -11.67 8.39 26.43
N LEU A 269 -10.77 7.69 27.12
CA LEU A 269 -9.39 8.13 27.35
C LEU A 269 -8.60 8.28 26.03
N ILE A 270 -8.69 7.30 25.14
CA ILE A 270 -8.05 7.34 23.81
C ILE A 270 -8.60 8.51 23.00
N LEU A 271 -9.93 8.70 23.01
CA LEU A 271 -10.61 9.76 22.27
C LEU A 271 -10.22 11.14 22.78
N GLU A 272 -10.25 11.34 24.10
CA GLU A 272 -9.86 12.61 24.73
C GLU A 272 -8.39 12.95 24.42
N THR A 273 -7.51 11.96 24.50
CA THR A 273 -6.07 12.12 24.24
C THR A 273 -5.82 12.47 22.77
N PHE A 274 -6.53 11.81 21.85
CA PHE A 274 -6.47 12.11 20.43
C PHE A 274 -6.99 13.51 20.09
N GLN A 275 -8.11 13.92 20.69
CA GLN A 275 -8.73 15.22 20.45
C GLN A 275 -7.90 16.38 20.99
N ASN A 276 -7.36 16.23 22.21
CA ASN A 276 -6.61 17.30 22.88
C ASN A 276 -5.15 17.38 22.41
N LYS A 277 -4.66 16.37 21.67
CA LYS A 277 -3.26 16.25 21.24
C LYS A 277 -2.28 16.46 22.39
N ALA A 278 -2.65 15.97 23.56
CA ALA A 278 -1.86 16.15 24.77
C ALA A 278 -0.84 14.99 24.84
N PRO A 279 0.47 15.24 24.69
CA PRO A 279 1.46 14.21 24.91
C PRO A 279 1.35 13.73 26.36
N LYS A 280 1.42 12.42 26.55
CA LYS A 280 1.32 11.77 27.85
C LYS A 280 2.39 10.70 27.91
N SER A 281 3.27 10.80 28.91
CA SER A 281 4.37 9.84 29.09
C SER A 281 3.84 8.41 29.09
N ASP A 282 4.53 7.53 28.36
CA ASP A 282 4.23 6.10 28.26
C ASP A 282 2.82 5.76 27.72
N PHE A 283 2.17 6.72 27.02
CA PHE A 283 0.82 6.56 26.48
C PHE A 283 0.57 7.28 25.16
N CYS A 284 1.05 8.51 24.99
CA CYS A 284 0.82 9.34 23.81
C CYS A 284 2.04 10.19 23.46
N ALA A 285 2.55 10.04 22.24
CA ALA A 285 3.62 10.86 21.69
C ALA A 285 3.14 11.66 20.48
N LEU A 286 3.58 12.91 20.39
CA LEU A 286 3.44 13.74 19.19
C LEU A 286 4.77 13.67 18.45
N VAL A 287 4.72 13.23 17.20
CA VAL A 287 5.93 12.86 16.46
C VAL A 287 5.94 13.55 15.11
N SER A 288 7.04 14.22 14.81
CA SER A 288 7.30 14.83 13.50
C SER A 288 7.73 13.79 12.46
N PHE A 289 7.58 14.12 11.18
CA PHE A 289 8.06 13.26 10.09
C PHE A 289 9.59 13.05 10.11
N ASP A 290 10.34 14.04 10.60
CA ASP A 290 11.79 13.95 10.73
C ASP A 290 12.20 12.91 11.79
N GLU A 291 11.55 12.91 12.95
CA GLU A 291 11.77 11.91 14.02
C GLU A 291 11.39 10.49 13.57
N ILE A 292 10.34 10.38 12.75
CA ILE A 292 9.93 9.10 12.14
C ILE A 292 11.00 8.59 11.17
N THR A 293 11.58 9.50 10.38
CA THR A 293 12.65 9.18 9.43
C THR A 293 13.91 8.70 10.17
N GLU A 294 14.30 9.39 11.25
CA GLU A 294 15.45 9.01 12.10
C GLU A 294 15.29 7.61 12.72
N LYS A 295 14.05 7.19 13.02
CA LYS A 295 13.73 5.87 13.58
C LYS A 295 13.34 4.83 12.52
N ASN A 296 13.87 4.98 11.30
CA ASN A 296 13.65 4.05 10.17
C ASN A 296 12.16 3.80 9.88
N TYR A 297 11.37 4.88 9.96
CA TYR A 297 9.93 4.92 9.78
C TYR A 297 9.14 4.05 10.77
N SER A 298 9.75 3.57 11.86
CA SER A 298 9.03 2.79 12.88
C SER A 298 7.95 3.66 13.53
N LEU A 299 6.70 3.23 13.60
CA LEU A 299 5.63 3.95 14.32
C LEU A 299 5.31 3.31 15.68
N ASN A 300 6.21 2.49 16.21
CA ASN A 300 6.04 1.91 17.54
C ASN A 300 6.06 3.05 18.57
N PRO A 301 4.93 3.35 19.27
CA PRO A 301 4.86 4.48 20.19
C PRO A 301 5.93 4.42 21.29
N GLY A 302 6.31 3.21 21.72
CA GLY A 302 7.35 2.95 22.71
C GLY A 302 8.74 3.51 22.32
N GLN A 303 9.00 3.70 21.02
CA GLN A 303 10.23 4.31 20.56
C GLN A 303 10.21 5.84 20.68
N TYR A 304 9.04 6.46 20.85
CA TYR A 304 8.84 7.91 20.88
C TYR A 304 8.44 8.44 22.25
N PHE A 305 8.21 7.56 23.22
CA PHE A 305 8.06 7.98 24.59
C PHE A 305 9.39 8.52 25.09
N THR A 306 9.39 9.79 25.48
CA THR A 306 10.46 10.32 26.32
C THR A 306 10.45 9.53 27.60
N ILE A 307 11.49 8.72 27.80
CA ILE A 307 11.80 8.13 29.10
C ILE A 307 11.97 9.34 30.03
N GLU A 308 11.04 9.56 30.95
CA GLU A 308 11.35 10.39 32.10
C GLU A 308 12.50 9.69 32.81
N ASP A 309 13.67 10.33 32.80
CA ASP A 309 14.89 9.81 33.37
C ASP A 309 14.68 9.58 34.87
N THR A 310 14.25 8.38 35.24
CA THR A 310 14.30 7.89 36.62
C THR A 310 15.60 7.12 36.87
N SER A 311 16.59 7.22 35.97
CA SER A 311 17.90 6.65 36.21
C SER A 311 18.67 7.57 37.16
N GLU A 312 18.81 7.15 38.41
CA GLU A 312 19.90 7.68 39.23
C GLU A 312 21.20 7.40 38.48
N THR A 313 21.91 8.46 38.12
CA THR A 313 23.20 8.37 37.42
C THR A 313 24.19 7.59 38.29
N ILE A 314 24.44 6.33 37.93
CA ILE A 314 25.54 5.54 38.49
C ILE A 314 26.87 6.25 38.21
N SER A 315 27.72 6.30 39.23
CA SER A 315 28.99 7.00 39.16
C SER A 315 29.98 6.29 38.22
N GLN A 316 30.95 7.02 37.69
CA GLN A 316 31.97 6.47 36.79
C GLN A 316 32.74 5.28 37.41
N ALA A 317 32.95 5.29 38.73
CA ALA A 317 33.61 4.20 39.45
C ALA A 317 32.74 2.91 39.52
N GLU A 318 31.43 3.05 39.62
CA GLU A 318 30.51 1.89 39.61
C GLU A 318 30.40 1.29 38.22
N PHE A 319 30.40 2.12 37.17
CA PHE A 319 30.43 1.68 35.79
C PHE A 319 31.70 0.88 35.47
N GLU A 320 32.87 1.38 35.89
CA GLU A 320 34.14 0.68 35.70
C GLU A 320 34.16 -0.68 36.41
N ASN A 321 33.59 -0.77 37.62
CA ASN A 321 33.50 -2.03 38.37
C ASN A 321 32.57 -3.03 37.67
N LEU A 322 31.41 -2.56 37.17
CA LEU A 322 30.46 -3.39 36.43
C LEU A 322 31.06 -3.92 35.13
N MET A 323 31.78 -3.08 34.38
CA MET A 323 32.48 -3.48 33.16
C MET A 323 33.58 -4.50 33.42
N GLN A 324 34.28 -4.38 34.56
CA GLN A 324 35.30 -5.34 34.96
C GLN A 324 34.68 -6.69 35.32
N GLN A 325 33.56 -6.68 36.06
CA GLN A 325 32.81 -7.87 36.41
C GLN A 325 32.28 -8.61 35.16
N TYR A 326 31.64 -7.88 34.23
CA TYR A 326 31.15 -8.48 32.98
C TYR A 326 32.27 -8.99 32.08
N SER A 327 33.42 -8.32 32.06
CA SER A 327 34.58 -8.81 31.31
C SER A 327 35.14 -10.11 31.89
N SER A 328 35.18 -10.24 33.22
CA SER A 328 35.59 -11.48 33.89
C SER A 328 34.60 -12.62 33.69
N GLU A 329 33.30 -12.34 33.73
CA GLU A 329 32.25 -13.33 33.46
C GLU A 329 32.31 -13.82 32.00
N LEU A 330 32.49 -12.91 31.05
CA LEU A 330 32.65 -13.25 29.64
C LEU A 330 33.90 -14.11 29.38
N ALA A 331 35.02 -13.84 30.06
CA ALA A 331 36.22 -14.65 29.98
C ALA A 331 35.97 -16.09 30.48
N SER A 332 35.25 -16.24 31.59
CA SER A 332 34.87 -17.55 32.13
C SER A 332 33.98 -18.35 31.16
N LEU A 333 33.05 -17.67 30.47
CA LEU A 333 32.19 -18.32 29.47
C LEU A 333 32.98 -18.78 28.23
N PHE A 334 34.03 -18.06 27.84
CA PHE A 334 34.92 -18.52 26.76
C PHE A 334 35.74 -19.75 27.15
N ASP A 335 36.24 -19.82 28.38
CA ASP A 335 36.95 -20.99 28.88
C ASP A 335 36.02 -22.22 28.97
N GLU A 336 34.79 -22.03 29.44
CA GLU A 336 33.78 -23.09 29.49
C GLU A 336 33.41 -23.59 28.09
N SER A 337 33.27 -22.66 27.13
CA SER A 337 33.04 -23.00 25.71
C SER A 337 34.17 -23.84 25.11
N GLN A 338 35.44 -23.52 25.41
CA GLN A 338 36.58 -24.30 24.93
C GLN A 338 36.63 -25.70 25.54
N ASN A 339 36.33 -25.83 26.83
CA ASN A 339 36.24 -27.13 27.50
C ASN A 339 35.14 -28.00 26.88
N LEU A 340 33.96 -27.42 26.65
CA LEU A 340 32.84 -28.11 26.01
C LEU A 340 33.20 -28.57 24.58
N GLN A 341 33.93 -27.74 23.83
CA GLN A 341 34.42 -28.10 22.50
C GLN A 341 35.39 -29.29 22.54
N GLN A 342 36.30 -29.36 23.51
CA GLN A 342 37.18 -30.52 23.67
C GLN A 342 36.40 -31.78 24.02
N GLU A 343 35.42 -31.67 24.91
CA GLU A 343 34.58 -32.80 25.33
C GLU A 343 33.73 -33.35 24.18
N ILE A 344 33.18 -32.48 23.33
CA ILE A 344 32.50 -32.86 22.08
C ILE A 344 33.46 -33.61 21.15
N LEU A 345 34.70 -33.12 20.98
CA LEU A 345 35.70 -33.76 20.12
C LEU A 345 36.15 -35.13 20.65
N GLU A 346 36.29 -35.29 21.97
CA GLU A 346 36.56 -36.59 22.60
C GLU A 346 35.40 -37.57 22.41
N THR A 347 34.17 -37.10 22.62
CA THR A 347 32.96 -37.90 22.45
C THR A 347 32.83 -38.40 21.01
N LEU A 348 33.10 -37.54 20.01
CA LEU A 348 33.05 -37.91 18.60
C LEU A 348 34.14 -38.93 18.20
N LYS A 349 35.30 -38.94 18.84
CA LYS A 349 36.34 -39.98 18.62
C LYS A 349 35.91 -41.35 19.14
N GLY A 350 35.00 -41.42 20.11
CA GLY A 350 34.46 -42.65 20.67
C GLY A 350 33.35 -43.30 19.84
N VAL A 351 32.74 -42.56 18.91
CA VAL A 351 31.67 -43.08 18.04
C VAL A 351 32.29 -43.90 16.92
N ARG A 352 32.15 -45.23 16.98
CA ARG A 352 32.47 -46.11 15.86
C ARG A 352 31.31 -46.11 14.87
N PHE A 353 31.60 -45.81 13.62
CA PHE A 353 30.67 -45.98 12.51
C PHE A 353 30.58 -47.48 12.19
N GLU A 354 29.38 -48.05 12.28
CA GLU A 354 29.05 -49.37 11.69
C GLU A 354 28.76 -49.26 10.20
#